data_AF-A0A7Y1T8G4-F1
#
_entry.id   AF-A0A7Y1T8G4-F1
#
_cell.length_a   1.000
_cell.length_b   1.000
_cell.length_c   1.000
_cell.angle_alpha   90.00
_cell.angle_beta   90.00
_cell.angle_gamma   90.00
#
_symmetry.space_group_name_H-M   'P 1'
#
loop_
_entity.id
_entity.type
_entity.pdbx_description
1 polymer ?
#
loop_
_entity_poly.entity_id
_entity_poly.type
_entity_poly.pdbx_seq_one_letter_code
_entity_poly.pdbx_strand_id
1 'polypeptide(L)'
;LASNEYFKSVGKDKLDAEIITPVFKDYKNGKYKILSFFAKKARGSMSAYIIKNRITSPAELKKFKTDGYRFDAASSTPLQPVFLRKQS
;
A
#
# COMPACT_ATOMS: atom_id res chain seq x y z
N LEU A 1 0.47 -1.08 -8.26
CA LEU A 1 1.37 -1.32 -7.11
C LEU A 1 2.77 -1.71 -7.59
N ALA A 2 3.50 -0.75 -8.16
CA ALA A 2 4.85 -0.99 -8.69
C ALA A 2 5.92 -0.40 -7.76
N SER A 3 7.18 -0.82 -7.92
CA SER A 3 8.32 -0.08 -7.35
C SER A 3 8.41 1.31 -8.01
N ASN A 4 9.05 2.26 -7.33
CA ASN A 4 9.28 3.60 -7.89
C ASN A 4 10.07 3.56 -9.20
N GLU A 5 10.97 2.59 -9.38
CA GLU A 5 11.74 2.41 -10.63
C GLU A 5 10.85 2.11 -11.83
N TYR A 6 9.95 1.12 -11.71
CA TYR A 6 9.01 0.78 -12.78
C TYR A 6 7.93 1.85 -12.95
N PHE A 7 7.56 2.53 -11.87
CA PHE A 7 6.55 3.59 -11.93
C PHE A 7 7.06 4.86 -12.63
N LYS A 8 8.36 5.15 -12.60
CA LYS A 8 8.96 6.26 -13.37
C LYS A 8 8.79 6.09 -14.87
N SER A 9 8.68 4.85 -15.35
CA SER A 9 8.44 4.54 -16.76
C SER A 9 6.98 4.77 -17.19
N VAL A 10 6.06 4.97 -16.24
CA VAL A 10 4.67 5.34 -16.53
C VAL A 10 4.63 6.86 -16.67
N GLY A 11 4.35 7.34 -17.89
CA GLY A 11 4.17 8.76 -18.16
C GLY A 11 2.94 9.29 -17.43
N LYS A 12 3.13 9.80 -16.21
CA LYS A 12 2.05 10.30 -15.33
C LYS A 12 1.22 11.37 -16.02
N ASP A 13 1.86 12.20 -16.84
CA ASP A 13 1.25 13.33 -17.55
C ASP A 13 0.28 12.89 -18.66
N LYS A 14 0.25 11.60 -19.00
CA LYS A 14 -0.65 11.02 -20.00
C LYS A 14 -1.78 10.18 -19.39
N LEU A 15 -1.85 10.10 -18.06
CA LEU A 15 -2.80 9.25 -17.37
C LEU A 15 -3.95 10.10 -16.81
N ASP A 16 -5.13 9.97 -17.42
CA ASP A 16 -6.38 10.56 -16.88
C ASP A 16 -6.95 9.66 -15.77
N ALA A 17 -6.17 9.49 -14.69
CA ALA A 17 -6.57 8.69 -13.54
C ALA A 17 -5.89 9.16 -12.24
N GLU A 18 -6.59 9.00 -11.13
CA GLU A 18 -6.05 9.26 -9.80
C GLU A 18 -5.05 8.16 -9.39
N ILE A 19 -3.81 8.56 -9.10
CA ILE A 19 -2.76 7.62 -8.72
C ILE A 19 -2.75 7.45 -7.20
N ILE A 20 -3.19 6.27 -6.74
CA ILE A 20 -3.13 5.89 -5.33
C ILE A 20 -1.91 5.01 -5.09
N THR A 21 -1.09 5.38 -4.12
CA THR A 21 0.18 4.72 -3.77
C THR A 21 0.15 4.21 -2.33
N PRO A 22 -0.34 2.98 -2.08
CA PRO A 22 -0.30 2.37 -0.75
C PRO A 22 1.12 2.21 -0.22
N VAL A 23 1.31 2.57 1.05
CA VAL A 23 2.61 2.51 1.74
C VAL A 23 2.53 1.48 2.86
N PHE A 24 3.45 0.52 2.87
CA PHE A 24 3.53 -0.53 3.89
C PHE A 24 4.72 -0.29 4.80
N LYS A 25 4.48 -0.13 6.10
CA LYS A 25 5.52 0.05 7.12
C LYS A 25 5.44 -1.05 8.16
N ASP A 26 6.60 -1.48 8.62
CA ASP A 26 6.79 -2.51 9.62
C ASP A 26 7.45 -1.92 10.86
N TYR A 27 7.01 -2.37 12.03
CA TYR A 27 7.60 -1.97 13.30
C TYR A 27 8.95 -2.66 13.50
N LYS A 28 10.02 -1.87 13.66
CA LYS A 28 11.36 -2.38 13.98
C LYS A 28 12.16 -1.31 14.73
N ASN A 29 12.71 -1.68 15.90
CA ASN A 29 13.50 -0.81 16.77
C ASN A 29 12.74 0.46 17.21
N GLY A 30 11.55 0.30 17.78
CA GLY A 30 10.79 1.43 18.34
C GLY A 30 9.99 2.25 17.32
N LYS A 31 10.16 2.03 16.01
CA LYS A 31 9.55 2.84 14.95
C LYS A 31 9.03 2.04 13.78
N TYR A 32 8.00 2.57 13.11
CA TYR A 32 7.50 2.04 11.84
C TYR A 32 8.35 2.55 10.67
N LYS A 33 8.87 1.64 9.87
CA LYS A 33 9.67 1.94 8.67
C LYS A 33 9.35 1.00 7.53
N ILE A 34 9.61 1.45 6.30
CA ILE A 34 9.47 0.57 5.12
C ILE A 34 10.60 -0.46 5.18
N LEU A 35 10.25 -1.73 5.30
CA LEU A 35 11.18 -2.84 5.17
C LEU A 35 10.98 -3.47 3.80
N SER A 36 11.92 -3.26 2.88
CA SER A 36 11.76 -3.55 1.45
C SER A 36 11.31 -4.98 1.14
N PHE A 37 11.77 -5.98 1.91
CA PHE A 37 11.33 -7.37 1.76
C PHE A 37 9.83 -7.54 2.01
N PHE A 38 9.34 -7.02 3.14
CA PHE A 38 7.92 -7.10 3.51
C PHE A 38 7.06 -6.18 2.66
N ALA A 39 7.54 -4.99 2.33
CA ALA A 39 6.82 -4.07 1.44
C ALA A 39 6.59 -4.67 0.04
N LYS A 40 7.55 -5.45 -0.50
CA LYS A 40 7.37 -6.18 -1.77
C LYS A 40 6.27 -7.23 -1.65
N LYS A 41 6.30 -8.06 -0.60
CA LYS A 41 5.26 -9.06 -0.33
C LYS A 41 3.88 -8.38 -0.16
N ALA A 42 3.80 -7.34 0.66
CA ALA A 42 2.56 -6.63 0.97
C ALA A 42 1.92 -5.99 -0.28
N ARG A 43 2.73 -5.46 -1.21
CA ARG A 43 2.23 -4.99 -2.52
C ARG A 43 1.57 -6.13 -3.31
N GLY A 44 2.20 -7.30 -3.36
CA GLY A 44 1.60 -8.49 -3.99
C GLY A 44 0.29 -8.90 -3.31
N SER A 45 0.30 -8.97 -1.97
CA SER A 45 -0.89 -9.28 -1.17
C SER A 45 -2.03 -8.29 -1.39
N MET A 46 -1.74 -6.99 -1.49
CA MET A 46 -2.73 -5.95 -1.78
C MET A 46 -3.30 -6.09 -3.20
N SER A 47 -2.45 -6.33 -4.21
CA SER A 47 -2.93 -6.59 -5.57
C SER A 47 -3.88 -7.80 -5.60
N ALA A 48 -3.50 -8.90 -4.94
CA ALA A 48 -4.35 -10.09 -4.84
C ALA A 48 -5.66 -9.80 -4.10
N TYR A 49 -5.64 -8.98 -3.04
CA TYR A 49 -6.83 -8.56 -2.31
C TYR A 49 -7.78 -7.76 -3.20
N ILE A 50 -7.27 -6.79 -3.97
CA ILE A 50 -8.05 -5.97 -4.90
C ILE A 50 -8.78 -6.86 -5.91
N ILE A 51 -8.05 -7.79 -6.53
CA ILE A 51 -8.59 -8.70 -7.55
C ILE A 51 -9.64 -9.64 -6.95
N LYS A 52 -9.30 -10.31 -5.85
CA LYS A 52 -10.18 -11.32 -5.21
C LYS A 52 -11.51 -10.73 -4.73
N ASN A 53 -11.47 -9.51 -4.20
CA ASN A 53 -12.66 -8.84 -3.66
C ASN A 53 -13.34 -7.91 -4.66
N ARG A 54 -12.85 -7.86 -5.91
CA ARG A 54 -13.37 -6.98 -6.97
C ARG A 54 -13.52 -5.53 -6.50
N ILE A 55 -12.51 -5.02 -5.81
CA ILE A 55 -12.53 -3.68 -5.23
C ILE A 55 -12.60 -2.66 -6.38
N THR A 56 -13.61 -1.80 -6.36
CA THR A 56 -13.81 -0.73 -7.35
C THR A 56 -13.65 0.66 -6.74
N SER A 57 -13.68 0.79 -5.41
CA SER A 57 -13.50 2.06 -4.71
C SER A 57 -12.18 2.12 -3.92
N PRO A 58 -11.39 3.20 -4.06
CA PRO A 58 -10.22 3.48 -3.22
C PRO A 58 -10.48 3.41 -1.71
N ALA A 59 -11.67 3.80 -1.29
CA ALA A 59 -12.05 3.83 0.12
C ALA A 59 -12.03 2.42 0.75
N GLU A 60 -12.29 1.38 -0.05
CA GLU A 60 -12.32 0.00 0.42
C GLU A 60 -10.93 -0.58 0.67
N LEU A 61 -9.87 0.02 0.10
CA LEU A 61 -8.48 -0.38 0.37
C LEU A 61 -8.15 -0.25 1.86
N LYS A 62 -8.81 0.66 2.59
CA LYS A 62 -8.65 0.85 4.04
C LYS A 62 -9.02 -0.40 4.84
N LYS A 63 -9.82 -1.31 4.26
CA LYS A 63 -10.23 -2.58 4.89
C LYS A 63 -9.19 -3.71 4.74
N PHE A 64 -8.10 -3.48 4.00
CA PHE A 64 -7.02 -4.45 3.84
C PHE A 64 -6.37 -4.80 5.18
N LYS A 65 -6.35 -6.10 5.51
CA LYS A 65 -5.82 -6.65 6.78
C LYS A 65 -4.89 -7.85 6.61
N THR A 66 -4.51 -8.19 5.38
CA THR A 66 -3.68 -9.37 5.08
C THR A 66 -2.32 -9.28 5.76
N ASP A 67 -1.75 -10.43 6.15
CA ASP A 67 -0.42 -10.53 6.78
C ASP A 67 -0.27 -9.69 8.07
N GLY A 68 -1.37 -9.29 8.74
CA GLY A 68 -1.35 -8.49 9.97
C GLY A 68 -1.15 -6.99 9.77
N TYR A 69 -1.23 -6.50 8.52
CA TYR A 69 -1.27 -5.08 8.24
C TYR A 69 -2.60 -4.47 8.72
N ARG A 70 -2.57 -3.20 9.13
CA ARG A 70 -3.75 -2.40 9.46
C ARG A 70 -3.61 -0.99 8.90
N PHE A 71 -4.71 -0.43 8.41
CA PHE A 71 -4.75 0.96 7.96
C PHE A 71 -4.46 1.91 9.13
N ASP A 72 -3.64 2.93 8.88
CA ASP A 72 -3.32 3.98 9.83
C ASP A 72 -3.80 5.33 9.32
N ALA A 73 -4.94 5.79 9.83
CA ALA A 73 -5.56 7.04 9.39
C ALA A 73 -4.65 8.25 9.65
N ALA A 74 -3.90 8.25 10.75
CA ALA A 74 -3.07 9.39 11.16
C ALA A 74 -1.92 9.67 10.18
N SER A 75 -1.30 8.63 9.62
CA SER A 75 -0.22 8.80 8.64
C SER A 75 -0.71 8.79 7.18
N SER A 76 -2.01 8.63 6.94
CA SER A 76 -2.55 8.42 5.58
C SER A 76 -3.05 9.71 4.94
N THR A 77 -2.91 9.79 3.63
CA THR A 77 -3.63 10.75 2.78
C THR A 77 -4.58 10.00 1.84
N PRO A 78 -5.52 10.68 1.16
CA PRO A 78 -6.38 10.03 0.16
C PRO A 78 -5.60 9.27 -0.92
N LEU A 79 -4.47 9.83 -1.35
CA LEU A 79 -3.60 9.27 -2.39
C LEU A 79 -2.54 8.31 -1.84
N GLN A 80 -2.24 8.35 -0.54
CA GLN A 80 -1.21 7.52 0.07
C GLN A 80 -1.74 6.85 1.34
N PRO A 81 -2.56 5.80 1.20
CA PRO A 81 -3.00 5.04 2.36
C PRO A 81 -1.81 4.28 2.97
N VAL A 82 -1.59 4.49 4.26
CA VAL A 82 -0.52 3.86 5.04
C VAL A 82 -1.05 2.66 5.79
N PHE A 83 -0.34 1.55 5.68
CA PHE A 83 -0.62 0.31 6.37
C PHE A 83 0.55 -0.06 7.28
N LEU A 84 0.26 -0.28 8.55
CA LEU A 84 1.24 -0.61 9.57
C LEU A 84 1.14 -2.08 9.95
N ARG A 85 2.27 -2.74 10.14
CA ARG A 85 2.35 -4.07 10.74
C ARG A 85 3.27 -4.04 11.94
N LYS A 86 2.81 -4.57 13.07
CA LYS A 86 3.63 -4.83 14.25
C LYS A 86 3.67 -6.34 14.40
N GLN A 87 4.85 -6.92 14.24
CA GLN A 87 5.04 -8.35 14.47
C GLN A 87 4.88 -8.57 15.98
N SER A 88 3.89 -9.39 16.35
CA SER A 88 3.75 -9.91 17.71
C SER A 88 4.84 -10.95 17.98
#